data_AF-A0A0D1A618-F1
#
_entry.id   AF-A0A0D1A618-F1
#
_cell.length_a   1.000
_cell.length_b   1.000
_cell.length_c   1.000
_cell.angle_alpha   90.00
_cell.angle_beta   90.00
_cell.angle_gamma   90.00
#
_symmetry.space_group_name_H-M   'P 1'
#
loop_
_entity.id
_entity.type
_entity.pdbx_description
1 polymer ?
#
loop_
_entity_poly.entity_id
_entity_poly.type
_entity_poly.pdbx_seq_one_letter_code
_entity_poly.pdbx_strand_id
1 'polypeptide(L)'
;MLKSIASQWRAINFRQLVISLFIQSIVWWYVPVSYAGKISTASYGYNLVFLFLFSLTVAASTQLLFSTEFTSRFSLLTIIASFVLAFSGVINGKFVILLMLLLLPAFLFVLQIKPLQLQNEYGWLIYSLLAALMIPTTIFFFITRFLSWTFVWSLIPFWLSFLLFLVPTFLLQRDVKYRLLSLVSGILLIISILFQAITIAHIIAIVLVIAAWLVMQNWPHLTDQYLKYSAWQLIVIILIYL
;
A
#
# COMPACT_ATOMS: atom_id res chain seq x y z
N MET A 1 27.25 -12.80 -6.74
CA MET A 1 25.99 -12.04 -6.66
C MET A 1 24.89 -12.62 -7.56
N LEU A 2 25.13 -12.81 -8.86
CA LEU A 2 24.18 -13.38 -9.82
C LEU A 2 23.62 -14.78 -9.45
N LYS A 3 24.45 -15.69 -8.91
CA LYS A 3 23.99 -17.03 -8.48
C LYS A 3 22.94 -16.98 -7.34
N SER A 4 23.01 -15.97 -6.47
CA SER A 4 22.02 -15.79 -5.38
C SER A 4 20.71 -15.18 -5.88
N ILE A 5 20.75 -14.39 -6.95
CA ILE A 5 19.56 -13.81 -7.57
C ILE A 5 18.81 -14.88 -8.35
N ALA A 6 19.52 -15.73 -9.10
CA ALA A 6 18.93 -16.84 -9.85
C ALA A 6 18.28 -17.89 -8.93
N SER A 7 18.88 -18.17 -7.76
CA SER A 7 18.28 -19.08 -6.77
C SER A 7 17.06 -18.45 -6.09
N GLN A 8 17.10 -17.15 -5.77
CA GLN A 8 15.94 -16.42 -5.25
C GLN A 8 14.80 -16.40 -6.27
N TRP A 9 15.10 -16.17 -7.55
CA TRP A 9 14.10 -16.15 -8.62
C TRP A 9 13.33 -17.48 -8.74
N ARG A 10 14.01 -18.62 -8.59
CA ARG A 10 13.37 -19.95 -8.57
C ARG A 10 12.56 -20.23 -7.32
N ALA A 11 12.88 -19.54 -6.21
CA ALA A 11 12.15 -19.66 -4.95
C ALA A 11 10.94 -18.71 -4.87
N ILE A 12 10.75 -17.80 -5.83
CA ILE A 12 9.59 -16.91 -5.86
C ILE A 12 8.34 -17.73 -6.15
N ASN A 13 7.37 -17.62 -5.26
CA ASN A 13 6.03 -18.12 -5.52
C ASN A 13 5.29 -17.14 -6.45
N PHE A 14 5.43 -17.34 -7.76
CA PHE A 14 4.82 -16.49 -8.78
C PHE A 14 3.30 -16.36 -8.63
N ARG A 15 2.63 -17.41 -8.16
CA ARG A 15 1.18 -17.37 -7.91
C ARG A 15 0.84 -16.33 -6.85
N GLN A 16 1.54 -16.33 -5.72
CA GLN A 16 1.35 -15.33 -4.67
C GLN A 16 1.71 -13.93 -5.13
N LEU A 17 2.78 -13.79 -5.93
CA LEU A 17 3.18 -12.50 -6.50
C LEU A 17 2.06 -11.91 -7.36
N VAL A 18 1.53 -12.67 -8.31
CA VAL A 18 0.46 -12.20 -9.22
C VAL A 18 -0.81 -11.82 -8.45
N ILE A 19 -1.20 -12.63 -7.45
CA ILE A 19 -2.39 -12.32 -6.63
C ILE A 19 -2.15 -11.02 -5.83
N SER A 20 -0.97 -10.86 -5.22
CA SER A 20 -0.62 -9.66 -4.48
C SER A 20 -0.62 -8.40 -5.36
N LEU A 21 -0.07 -8.51 -6.57
CA LEU A 21 -0.08 -7.43 -7.56
C LEU A 21 -1.51 -6.97 -7.85
N PHE A 22 -2.41 -7.91 -8.08
CA PHE A 22 -3.81 -7.60 -8.38
C PHE A 22 -4.50 -6.91 -7.19
N ILE A 23 -4.35 -7.48 -5.99
CA ILE A 23 -4.92 -6.92 -4.75
C ILE A 23 -4.41 -5.50 -4.50
N GLN A 24 -3.09 -5.31 -4.50
CA GLN A 24 -2.46 -4.03 -4.18
C GLN A 24 -2.78 -2.96 -5.24
N SER A 25 -2.91 -3.37 -6.50
CA SER A 25 -3.35 -2.48 -7.57
C SER A 25 -4.78 -2.02 -7.34
N ILE A 26 -5.72 -2.92 -7.01
CA ILE A 26 -7.09 -2.50 -6.72
C ILE A 26 -7.13 -1.59 -5.50
N VAL A 27 -6.41 -1.93 -4.42
CA VAL A 27 -6.30 -1.10 -3.22
C VAL A 27 -5.90 0.34 -3.59
N TRP A 28 -4.84 0.54 -4.37
CA TRP A 28 -4.38 1.88 -4.73
C TRP A 28 -5.25 2.62 -5.74
N TRP A 29 -5.91 1.89 -6.65
CA TRP A 29 -6.68 2.49 -7.73
C TRP A 29 -8.15 2.74 -7.39
N TYR A 30 -8.74 1.96 -6.47
CA TYR A 30 -10.17 2.01 -6.20
C TYR A 30 -10.63 3.38 -5.68
N VAL A 31 -10.00 3.88 -4.61
CA VAL A 31 -10.38 5.15 -3.97
C VAL A 31 -10.27 6.35 -4.92
N PRO A 32 -9.13 6.61 -5.59
CA PRO A 32 -9.01 7.78 -6.49
C PRO A 32 -9.94 7.70 -7.70
N VAL A 33 -10.17 6.50 -8.27
CA VAL A 33 -11.08 6.33 -9.41
C VAL A 33 -12.54 6.52 -8.98
N SER A 34 -12.96 5.92 -7.86
CA SER A 34 -14.30 6.09 -7.29
C SER A 34 -14.61 7.56 -7.00
N TYR A 35 -13.65 8.28 -6.42
CA TYR A 35 -13.81 9.70 -6.15
C TYR A 35 -13.84 10.54 -7.43
N ALA A 36 -12.96 10.26 -8.39
CA ALA A 36 -12.90 10.98 -9.66
C ALA A 36 -14.14 10.77 -10.54
N GLY A 37 -14.80 9.62 -10.46
CA GLY A 37 -16.05 9.34 -11.18
C GLY A 37 -17.21 10.29 -10.83
N LYS A 38 -17.10 11.02 -9.71
CA LYS A 38 -18.08 12.04 -9.27
C LYS A 38 -17.81 13.43 -9.88
N ILE A 39 -16.74 13.59 -10.66
CA ILE A 39 -16.27 14.88 -11.19
C ILE A 39 -16.43 14.89 -12.72
N SER A 40 -17.15 15.89 -13.24
CA SER A 40 -17.48 16.02 -14.67
C SER A 40 -16.27 16.29 -15.57
N THR A 41 -15.17 16.81 -15.04
CA THR A 41 -13.94 17.10 -15.78
C THR A 41 -12.95 15.93 -15.83
N ALA A 42 -13.31 14.77 -15.31
CA ALA A 42 -12.45 13.58 -15.29
C ALA A 42 -12.10 13.13 -16.72
N SER A 43 -10.79 12.97 -16.99
CA SER A 43 -10.28 12.52 -18.29
C SER A 43 -9.23 11.44 -18.11
N TYR A 44 -9.37 10.36 -18.87
CA TYR A 44 -8.46 9.22 -18.85
C TYR A 44 -7.45 9.35 -19.99
N GLY A 45 -6.20 9.68 -19.65
CA GLY A 45 -5.12 9.88 -20.62
C GLY A 45 -4.07 8.76 -20.60
N TYR A 46 -3.20 8.75 -21.63
CA TYR A 46 -2.14 7.75 -21.80
C TYR A 46 -1.17 7.65 -20.61
N ASN A 47 -0.96 8.76 -19.87
CA ASN A 47 -0.11 8.79 -18.67
C ASN A 47 -0.57 7.80 -17.58
N LEU A 48 -1.86 7.43 -17.55
CA LEU A 48 -2.39 6.44 -16.61
C LEU A 48 -1.84 5.03 -16.86
N VAL A 49 -1.47 4.69 -18.10
CA VAL A 49 -0.88 3.38 -18.43
C VAL A 49 0.49 3.24 -17.77
N PHE A 50 1.35 4.26 -17.87
CA PHE A 50 2.65 4.25 -17.20
C PHE A 50 2.50 4.24 -15.68
N LEU A 51 1.50 4.97 -15.16
CA LEU A 51 1.25 4.98 -13.74
C LEU A 51 0.71 3.63 -13.23
N PHE A 52 -0.05 2.92 -14.04
CA PHE A 52 -0.48 1.55 -13.75
C PHE A 52 0.72 0.60 -13.71
N LEU A 53 1.59 0.65 -14.72
CA LEU A 53 2.83 -0.13 -14.74
C LEU A 53 3.73 0.21 -13.54
N PHE A 54 3.85 1.49 -13.18
CA PHE A 54 4.56 1.94 -11.98
C PHE A 54 3.95 1.33 -10.71
N SER A 55 2.63 1.38 -10.56
CA SER A 55 1.96 0.80 -9.39
C SER A 55 2.18 -0.72 -9.32
N LEU A 56 2.23 -1.42 -10.45
CA LEU A 56 2.55 -2.84 -10.51
C LEU A 56 3.99 -3.13 -10.08
N THR A 57 4.97 -2.35 -10.52
CA THR A 57 6.37 -2.57 -10.11
C THR A 57 6.60 -2.25 -8.64
N VAL A 58 5.89 -1.25 -8.09
CA VAL A 58 5.91 -0.97 -6.66
C VAL A 58 5.26 -2.13 -5.89
N ALA A 59 4.08 -2.60 -6.31
CA ALA A 59 3.42 -3.76 -5.68
C ALA A 59 4.28 -5.03 -5.74
N ALA A 60 5.03 -5.24 -6.84
CA ALA A 60 5.97 -6.36 -6.94
C ALA A 60 7.07 -6.23 -5.89
N SER A 61 7.63 -5.03 -5.77
CA SER A 61 8.70 -4.72 -4.83
C SER A 61 8.26 -4.94 -3.39
N THR A 62 7.05 -4.50 -3.03
CA THR A 62 6.50 -4.61 -1.68
C THR A 62 6.23 -6.07 -1.34
N GLN A 63 5.60 -6.83 -2.23
CA GLN A 63 5.38 -8.26 -2.04
C GLN A 63 6.70 -9.01 -1.85
N LEU A 64 7.68 -8.77 -2.72
CA LEU A 64 8.98 -9.46 -2.66
C LEU A 64 9.75 -9.12 -1.39
N LEU A 65 9.72 -7.86 -0.93
CA LEU A 65 10.35 -7.46 0.32
C LEU A 65 9.65 -8.08 1.52
N PHE A 66 8.34 -7.89 1.63
CA PHE A 66 7.60 -8.23 2.84
C PHE A 66 7.40 -9.74 3.01
N SER A 67 7.24 -10.49 1.92
CA SER A 67 7.16 -11.97 1.99
C SER A 67 8.48 -12.65 2.35
N THR A 68 9.61 -11.94 2.24
CA THR A 68 10.95 -12.46 2.54
C THR A 68 11.59 -11.77 3.74
N GLU A 69 10.80 -11.13 4.60
CA GLU A 69 11.30 -10.40 5.78
C GLU A 69 12.43 -9.42 5.42
N PHE A 70 12.24 -8.67 4.33
CA PHE A 70 13.16 -7.65 3.83
C PHE A 70 14.51 -8.16 3.32
N THR A 71 14.64 -9.47 3.02
CA THR A 71 15.92 -10.07 2.57
C THR A 71 16.04 -10.26 1.06
N SER A 72 14.94 -10.13 0.30
CA SER A 72 14.94 -10.34 -1.15
C SER A 72 15.78 -9.30 -1.89
N ARG A 73 16.85 -9.75 -2.57
CA ARG A 73 17.64 -8.90 -3.47
C ARG A 73 16.97 -8.73 -4.84
N PHE A 74 16.09 -9.66 -5.21
CA PHE A 74 15.32 -9.57 -6.45
C PHE A 74 14.37 -8.35 -6.43
N SER A 75 13.90 -7.95 -5.25
CA SER A 75 13.11 -6.73 -5.09
C SER A 75 13.84 -5.45 -5.52
N LEU A 76 15.17 -5.43 -5.56
CA LEU A 76 15.95 -4.30 -6.03
C LEU A 76 15.72 -4.06 -7.53
N LEU A 77 15.56 -5.11 -8.32
CA LEU A 77 15.24 -5.00 -9.76
C LEU A 77 13.88 -4.35 -9.98
N THR A 78 12.87 -4.75 -9.21
CA THR A 78 11.52 -4.17 -9.32
C THR A 78 11.47 -2.74 -8.79
N ILE A 79 12.30 -2.39 -7.80
CA ILE A 79 12.47 -1.00 -7.35
C ILE A 79 13.11 -0.14 -8.44
N ILE A 80 14.19 -0.60 -9.07
CA ILE A 80 14.81 0.11 -10.20
C ILE A 80 13.80 0.29 -11.34
N ALA A 81 13.02 -0.74 -11.66
CA ALA A 81 11.98 -0.62 -12.67
C ALA A 81 10.93 0.44 -12.29
N SER A 82 10.56 0.52 -11.01
CA SER A 82 9.66 1.56 -10.48
C SER A 82 10.25 2.96 -10.65
N PHE A 83 11.55 3.14 -10.40
CA PHE A 83 12.24 4.40 -10.66
C PHE A 83 12.15 4.80 -12.14
N VAL A 84 12.49 3.89 -13.06
CA VAL A 84 12.44 4.15 -14.52
C VAL A 84 11.04 4.53 -14.97
N LEU A 85 10.02 3.82 -14.48
CA LEU A 85 8.62 4.09 -14.84
C LEU A 85 8.07 5.39 -14.26
N ALA A 86 8.57 5.85 -13.11
CA ALA A 86 8.23 7.16 -12.58
C ALA A 86 8.66 8.28 -13.55
N PHE A 87 9.80 8.11 -14.22
CA PHE A 87 10.26 9.04 -15.26
C PHE A 87 9.47 8.89 -16.57
N SER A 88 9.04 7.69 -16.96
CA SER A 88 8.45 7.47 -18.30
C SER A 88 7.07 8.10 -18.52
N GLY A 89 6.35 8.51 -17.47
CA GLY A 89 4.98 9.05 -17.57
C GLY A 89 4.77 10.50 -17.13
N VAL A 90 5.76 11.13 -16.46
CA VAL A 90 5.54 12.39 -15.71
C VAL A 90 6.33 13.58 -16.29
N ILE A 91 7.23 13.35 -17.24
CA ILE A 91 8.20 14.34 -17.76
C ILE A 91 7.55 15.56 -18.46
N ASN A 92 6.24 15.54 -18.76
CA ASN A 92 5.53 16.69 -19.31
C ASN A 92 5.23 17.78 -18.25
N GLY A 93 6.28 18.37 -17.67
CA GLY A 93 6.23 19.61 -16.89
C GLY A 93 5.73 19.51 -15.45
N LYS A 94 5.50 18.30 -14.91
CA LYS A 94 4.92 18.09 -13.57
C LYS A 94 5.96 17.57 -12.56
N PHE A 95 7.04 18.34 -12.37
CA PHE A 95 8.18 17.96 -11.53
C PHE A 95 7.79 17.56 -10.09
N VAL A 96 6.84 18.26 -9.48
CA VAL A 96 6.36 17.95 -8.11
C VAL A 96 5.77 16.54 -8.02
N ILE A 97 5.03 16.11 -9.03
CA ILE A 97 4.40 14.77 -9.07
C ILE A 97 5.46 13.69 -9.25
N LEU A 98 6.47 13.98 -10.07
CA LEU A 98 7.61 13.08 -10.24
C LEU A 98 8.31 12.87 -8.89
N LEU A 99 8.60 13.95 -8.15
CA LEU A 99 9.18 13.83 -6.82
C LEU A 99 8.29 13.01 -5.87
N MET A 100 6.98 13.23 -5.86
CA MET A 100 6.04 12.44 -5.05
C MET A 100 6.10 10.95 -5.39
N LEU A 101 6.07 10.60 -6.68
CA LEU A 101 6.16 9.20 -7.11
C LEU A 101 7.50 8.56 -6.78
N LEU A 102 8.60 9.32 -6.78
CA LEU A 102 9.93 8.82 -6.46
C LEU A 102 10.13 8.55 -4.95
N LEU A 103 9.37 9.19 -4.07
CA LEU A 103 9.50 9.00 -2.62
C LEU A 103 9.23 7.56 -2.18
N LEU A 104 8.21 6.91 -2.73
CA LEU A 104 7.86 5.52 -2.38
C LEU A 104 8.93 4.50 -2.80
N PRO A 105 9.41 4.43 -4.06
CA PRO A 105 10.49 3.55 -4.45
C PRO A 105 11.83 3.92 -3.79
N ALA A 106 12.10 5.21 -3.53
CA ALA A 106 13.27 5.62 -2.74
C ALA A 106 13.20 5.06 -1.32
N PHE A 107 12.05 5.16 -0.67
CA PHE A 107 11.85 4.59 0.65
C PHE A 107 11.98 3.05 0.65
N LEU A 108 11.44 2.36 -0.36
CA LEU A 108 11.62 0.91 -0.52
C LEU A 108 13.09 0.52 -0.73
N PHE A 109 13.87 1.35 -1.43
CA PHE A 109 15.31 1.14 -1.58
C PHE A 109 16.02 1.30 -0.23
N VAL A 110 15.70 2.38 0.50
CA VAL A 110 16.24 2.68 1.83
C VAL A 110 15.92 1.56 2.83
N LEU A 111 14.73 0.94 2.77
CA LEU A 111 14.35 -0.20 3.61
C LEU A 111 15.28 -1.41 3.47
N GLN A 112 15.97 -1.58 2.34
CA GLN A 112 16.95 -2.66 2.15
C GLN A 112 18.29 -2.39 2.82
N ILE A 113 18.57 -1.13 3.18
CA ILE A 113 19.83 -0.71 3.79
C ILE A 113 19.75 -1.00 5.30
N LYS A 114 20.18 -2.21 5.69
CA LYS A 114 20.15 -2.68 7.09
C LYS A 114 20.68 -1.68 8.14
N PRO A 115 21.79 -0.94 7.89
CA PRO A 115 22.30 0.03 8.86
C PRO A 115 21.32 1.14 9.26
N LEU A 116 20.33 1.46 8.42
CA LEU A 116 19.36 2.53 8.69
C LEU A 116 18.23 2.11 9.65
N GLN A 117 18.14 0.82 10.00
CA GLN A 117 17.19 0.28 10.98
C GLN A 117 15.72 0.68 10.77
N LEU A 118 15.30 0.94 9.52
CA LEU A 118 13.92 1.31 9.18
C LEU A 118 12.94 0.13 9.13
N GLN A 119 13.37 -1.08 9.50
CA GLN A 119 12.51 -2.28 9.58
C GLN A 119 11.85 -2.35 10.97
N ASN A 120 11.19 -1.27 11.37
CA ASN A 120 10.61 -1.07 12.71
C ASN A 120 9.32 -0.23 12.65
N GLU A 121 8.84 0.26 13.80
CA GLU A 121 7.65 1.11 13.91
C GLU A 121 7.71 2.39 13.05
N TYR A 122 8.89 2.97 12.85
CA TYR A 122 9.03 4.18 12.03
C TYR A 122 8.88 3.86 10.55
N GLY A 123 9.49 2.77 10.07
CA GLY A 123 9.32 2.35 8.69
C GLY A 123 7.89 1.93 8.37
N TRP A 124 7.21 1.31 9.32
CA TRP A 124 5.79 0.99 9.24
C TRP A 124 4.94 2.25 9.02
N LEU A 125 5.14 3.28 9.86
CA LEU A 125 4.41 4.54 9.80
C LEU A 125 4.68 5.27 8.47
N ILE A 126 5.95 5.39 8.09
CA ILE A 126 6.38 6.08 6.87
C ILE A 126 5.87 5.35 5.63
N TYR A 127 6.04 4.03 5.55
CA TYR A 127 5.54 3.25 4.42
C TYR A 127 4.02 3.40 4.28
N SER A 128 3.28 3.26 5.38
CA SER A 128 1.83 3.37 5.37
C SER A 128 1.38 4.72 4.82
N LEU A 129 2.04 5.81 5.25
CA LEU A 129 1.76 7.15 4.78
C LEU A 129 2.09 7.33 3.28
N LEU A 130 3.29 6.90 2.86
CA LEU A 130 3.71 7.01 1.46
C LEU A 130 2.83 6.17 0.53
N ALA A 131 2.48 4.94 0.91
CA ALA A 131 1.63 4.07 0.12
C ALA A 131 0.19 4.60 0.03
N ALA A 132 -0.32 5.22 1.10
CA ALA A 132 -1.67 5.78 1.12
C ALA A 132 -1.78 7.10 0.33
N LEU A 133 -0.72 7.90 0.28
CA LEU A 133 -0.75 9.21 -0.38
C LEU A 133 -0.18 9.20 -1.79
N MET A 134 1.04 8.69 -2.01
CA MET A 134 1.80 8.97 -3.24
C MET A 134 1.12 8.42 -4.49
N ILE A 135 0.66 7.17 -4.45
CA ILE A 135 -0.01 6.56 -5.61
C ILE A 135 -1.43 7.13 -5.80
N PRO A 136 -2.33 7.12 -4.80
CA PRO A 136 -3.70 7.59 -4.99
C PRO A 136 -3.81 9.07 -5.36
N THR A 137 -3.03 9.96 -4.73
CA THR A 137 -3.05 11.39 -5.05
C THR A 137 -2.57 11.66 -6.47
N THR A 138 -1.57 10.90 -6.93
CA THR A 138 -1.09 11.04 -8.30
C THR A 138 -2.12 10.51 -9.31
N ILE A 139 -2.75 9.36 -9.07
CA ILE A 139 -3.86 8.85 -9.90
C ILE A 139 -4.95 9.90 -10.01
N PHE A 140 -5.42 10.39 -8.86
CA PHE A 140 -6.50 11.38 -8.80
C PHE A 140 -6.13 12.64 -9.60
N PHE A 141 -4.93 13.19 -9.37
CA PHE A 141 -4.46 14.37 -10.08
C PHE A 141 -4.39 14.17 -11.60
N PHE A 142 -3.97 12.99 -12.08
CA PHE A 142 -3.94 12.74 -13.52
C PHE A 142 -5.33 12.63 -14.13
N ILE A 143 -6.32 12.13 -13.38
CA ILE A 143 -7.70 12.02 -13.85
C ILE A 143 -8.41 13.40 -13.82
N THR A 144 -8.31 14.14 -12.72
CA THR A 144 -9.10 15.35 -12.48
C THR A 144 -8.37 16.65 -12.80
N ARG A 145 -7.04 16.59 -12.99
CA ARG A 145 -6.12 17.73 -13.24
C ARG A 145 -5.96 18.72 -12.09
N PHE A 146 -6.50 18.42 -10.90
CA PHE A 146 -6.27 19.17 -9.67
C PHE A 146 -6.27 18.23 -8.46
N LEU A 147 -5.81 18.72 -7.31
CA LEU A 147 -5.85 17.98 -6.05
C LEU A 147 -6.68 18.78 -5.05
N SER A 148 -7.84 18.25 -4.62
CA SER A 148 -8.66 18.90 -3.60
C SER A 148 -8.26 18.43 -2.21
N TRP A 149 -8.38 19.33 -1.24
CA TRP A 149 -8.19 18.97 0.17
C TRP A 149 -9.22 17.95 0.63
N THR A 150 -10.45 18.01 0.12
CA THR A 150 -11.49 17.03 0.41
C THR A 150 -11.07 15.61 -0.01
N PHE A 151 -10.40 15.46 -1.16
CA PHE A 151 -9.86 14.17 -1.57
C PHE A 151 -8.73 13.71 -0.63
N VAL A 152 -7.81 14.59 -0.25
CA VAL A 152 -6.73 14.25 0.68
C VAL A 152 -7.28 13.80 2.04
N TRP A 153 -8.26 14.51 2.60
CA TRP A 153 -8.96 14.09 3.83
C TRP A 153 -9.68 12.76 3.67
N SER A 154 -10.22 12.48 2.48
CA SER A 154 -10.84 11.18 2.20
C SER A 154 -9.87 10.01 2.25
N LEU A 155 -8.55 10.23 2.17
CA LEU A 155 -7.53 9.18 2.28
C LEU A 155 -7.18 8.80 3.72
N ILE A 156 -7.73 9.46 4.75
CA ILE A 156 -7.45 9.09 6.14
C ILE A 156 -7.84 7.65 6.48
N PRO A 157 -9.08 7.18 6.23
CA PRO A 157 -9.42 5.78 6.49
C PRO A 157 -8.56 4.82 5.66
N PHE A 158 -8.20 5.22 4.43
CA PHE A 158 -7.27 4.46 3.59
C PHE A 158 -5.88 4.32 4.23
N TRP A 159 -5.31 5.41 4.75
CA TRP A 159 -4.04 5.39 5.47
C TRP A 159 -4.09 4.56 6.75
N LEU A 160 -5.15 4.73 7.56
CA LEU A 160 -5.36 3.96 8.79
C LEU A 160 -5.51 2.46 8.49
N SER A 161 -6.07 2.10 7.33
CA SER A 161 -6.10 0.70 6.88
C SER A 161 -4.69 0.14 6.65
N PHE A 162 -3.79 0.91 6.02
CA PHE A 162 -2.40 0.50 5.86
C PHE A 162 -1.72 0.31 7.21
N LEU A 163 -1.94 1.24 8.15
CA LEU A 163 -1.38 1.11 9.49
C LEU A 163 -1.80 -0.21 10.14
N LEU A 164 -3.09 -0.53 10.18
CA LEU A 164 -3.57 -1.77 10.79
C LEU A 164 -3.03 -3.03 10.10
N PHE A 165 -3.16 -3.11 8.77
CA PHE A 165 -2.87 -4.34 8.03
C PHE A 165 -1.38 -4.61 7.82
N LEU A 166 -0.51 -3.60 8.01
CA LEU A 166 0.94 -3.75 7.92
C LEU A 166 1.64 -4.03 9.25
N VAL A 167 0.98 -3.86 10.40
CA VAL A 167 1.58 -4.17 11.72
C VAL A 167 2.24 -5.55 11.72
N PRO A 168 1.58 -6.65 11.26
CA PRO A 168 2.18 -7.99 11.26
C PRO A 168 3.46 -8.13 10.42
N THR A 169 3.63 -7.25 9.42
CA THR A 169 4.72 -7.30 8.45
C THR A 169 5.97 -6.56 8.95
N PHE A 170 5.80 -5.42 9.62
CA PHE A 170 6.91 -4.61 10.11
C PHE A 170 7.32 -4.94 11.54
N LEU A 171 6.36 -5.31 12.40
CA LEU A 171 6.59 -5.64 13.80
C LEU A 171 6.63 -7.16 13.97
N LEU A 172 7.76 -7.76 13.55
CA LEU A 172 7.98 -9.20 13.63
C LEU A 172 7.98 -9.72 15.08
N GLN A 173 8.50 -8.90 16.01
CA GLN A 173 8.46 -9.20 17.44
C GLN A 173 7.08 -8.86 18.02
N ARG A 174 6.38 -9.87 18.52
CA ARG A 174 4.98 -9.80 18.99
C ARG A 174 4.86 -9.32 20.45
N ASP A 175 5.61 -8.29 20.78
CA ASP A 175 5.70 -7.73 22.14
C ASP A 175 4.48 -6.86 22.48
N VAL A 176 4.48 -6.25 23.67
CA VAL A 176 3.44 -5.29 24.10
C VAL A 176 3.26 -4.16 23.06
N LYS A 177 4.35 -3.71 22.43
CA LYS A 177 4.31 -2.69 21.37
C LYS A 177 3.46 -3.12 20.17
N TYR A 178 3.59 -4.38 19.73
CA TYR A 178 2.80 -4.92 18.62
C TYR A 178 1.30 -4.87 18.93
N ARG A 179 0.91 -5.29 20.14
CA ARG A 179 -0.49 -5.29 20.58
C ARG A 179 -1.04 -3.88 20.68
N LEU A 180 -0.24 -2.94 21.21
CA LEU A 180 -0.65 -1.54 21.36
C LEU A 180 -0.81 -0.87 19.99
N LEU A 181 0.16 -1.00 19.08
CA LEU A 181 0.11 -0.35 17.77
C LEU A 181 -1.01 -0.92 16.88
N SER A 182 -1.22 -2.24 16.89
CA SER A 182 -2.36 -2.86 16.19
C SER A 182 -3.71 -2.42 16.78
N LEU A 183 -3.82 -2.33 18.10
CA LEU A 183 -5.06 -1.86 18.75
C LEU A 183 -5.33 -0.39 18.43
N VAL A 184 -4.33 0.48 18.57
CA VAL A 184 -4.48 1.92 18.30
C VAL A 184 -4.84 2.16 16.84
N SER A 185 -4.15 1.51 15.89
CA SER A 185 -4.48 1.64 14.46
C SER A 185 -5.88 1.12 14.14
N GLY A 186 -6.31 0.00 14.74
CA GLY A 186 -7.66 -0.54 14.59
C GLY A 186 -8.75 0.39 15.14
N ILE A 187 -8.55 0.93 16.36
CA ILE A 187 -9.48 1.87 16.98
C ILE A 187 -9.57 3.15 16.14
N LEU A 188 -8.43 3.73 15.73
CA LEU A 188 -8.43 4.92 14.89
C LEU A 188 -9.15 4.69 13.57
N LEU A 189 -8.95 3.52 12.93
CA LEU A 189 -9.66 3.15 11.71
C LEU A 189 -11.17 3.09 11.94
N ILE A 190 -11.63 2.42 13.01
CA ILE A 190 -13.07 2.35 13.35
C ILE A 190 -13.63 3.76 13.60
N ILE A 191 -12.93 4.59 14.36
CA ILE A 191 -13.34 5.98 14.60
C ILE A 191 -13.48 6.74 13.28
N SER A 192 -12.51 6.60 12.36
CA SER A 192 -12.56 7.26 11.05
C SER A 192 -13.72 6.80 10.17
N ILE A 193 -14.15 5.55 10.31
CA ILE A 193 -15.33 5.00 9.63
C ILE A 193 -16.61 5.62 10.22
N LEU A 194 -16.69 5.77 11.54
CA LEU A 194 -17.84 6.35 12.22
C LEU A 194 -18.04 7.84 11.95
N PHE A 195 -17.01 8.55 11.51
CA PHE A 195 -17.12 9.94 11.04
C PHE A 195 -17.84 10.07 9.67
N GLN A 196 -18.05 8.95 8.96
CA GLN A 196 -18.80 8.93 7.71
C GLN A 196 -20.28 8.60 7.96
N ALA A 197 -21.14 8.89 6.98
CA ALA A 197 -22.54 8.51 7.06
C ALA A 197 -22.67 6.97 7.09
N ILE A 198 -23.11 6.43 8.23
CA ILE A 198 -23.10 4.99 8.48
C ILE A 198 -24.08 4.29 7.53
N THR A 199 -23.54 3.38 6.71
CA THR A 199 -24.31 2.44 5.89
C THR A 199 -24.06 1.01 6.35
N ILE A 200 -24.83 0.05 5.84
CA ILE A 200 -24.63 -1.38 6.12
C ILE A 200 -23.21 -1.82 5.75
N ALA A 201 -22.64 -1.28 4.68
CA ALA A 201 -21.26 -1.57 4.26
C ALA A 201 -20.23 -1.15 5.33
N HIS A 202 -20.41 0.03 5.94
CA HIS A 202 -19.55 0.51 7.02
C HIS A 202 -19.63 -0.37 8.27
N ILE A 203 -20.82 -0.88 8.62
CA ILE A 203 -20.99 -1.81 9.74
C ILE A 203 -20.22 -3.11 9.47
N ILE A 204 -20.35 -3.67 8.26
CA ILE A 204 -19.61 -4.87 7.85
C ILE A 204 -18.10 -4.59 7.87
N ALA A 205 -17.65 -3.43 7.43
CA ALA A 205 -16.24 -3.03 7.47
C ALA A 205 -15.71 -3.01 8.91
N ILE A 206 -16.45 -2.44 9.87
CA ILE A 206 -16.09 -2.44 11.30
C ILE A 206 -15.96 -3.86 11.84
N VAL A 207 -16.94 -4.73 11.53
CA VAL A 207 -16.89 -6.15 11.96
C VAL A 207 -15.65 -6.85 11.39
N LEU A 208 -15.32 -6.62 10.11
CA LEU A 208 -14.12 -7.18 9.49
C LEU A 208 -12.83 -6.63 10.10
N VAL A 209 -12.78 -5.33 10.45
CA VAL A 209 -11.62 -4.74 11.14
C VAL A 209 -11.40 -5.39 12.51
N ILE A 210 -12.47 -5.61 13.28
CA ILE A 210 -12.40 -6.29 14.59
C ILE A 210 -11.98 -7.75 14.42
N ALA A 211 -12.62 -8.47 13.50
CA ALA A 211 -12.24 -9.84 13.16
C ALA A 211 -10.77 -9.90 12.74
N ALA A 212 -10.30 -8.86 12.05
CA ALA A 212 -8.93 -8.80 11.61
C ALA A 212 -7.91 -8.64 12.69
N TRP A 213 -8.19 -7.72 13.60
CA TRP A 213 -7.39 -7.53 14.78
C TRP A 213 -7.36 -8.81 15.66
N LEU A 214 -8.48 -9.52 15.80
CA LEU A 214 -8.51 -10.79 16.54
C LEU A 214 -7.66 -11.87 15.87
N VAL A 215 -7.72 -12.00 14.54
CA VAL A 215 -6.90 -12.97 13.81
C VAL A 215 -5.41 -12.64 13.94
N MET A 216 -5.05 -11.35 13.85
CA MET A 216 -3.70 -10.85 14.06
C MET A 216 -3.12 -11.21 15.43
N GLN A 217 -3.97 -11.29 16.45
CA GLN A 217 -3.56 -11.58 17.81
C GLN A 217 -3.49 -13.08 18.12
N ASN A 218 -4.40 -13.88 17.53
CA ASN A 218 -4.56 -15.30 17.87
C ASN A 218 -3.80 -16.26 16.94
N TRP A 219 -3.47 -15.86 15.71
CA TRP A 219 -2.75 -16.71 14.74
C TRP A 219 -1.43 -16.07 14.27
N PRO A 220 -0.38 -16.08 15.11
CA PRO A 220 0.89 -15.41 14.81
C PRO A 220 1.72 -16.08 13.70
N HIS A 221 1.47 -17.36 13.39
CA HIS A 221 2.24 -18.15 12.41
C HIS A 221 1.52 -18.34 11.07
N LEU A 222 0.65 -17.39 10.68
CA LEU A 222 0.07 -17.41 9.35
C LEU A 222 1.19 -17.37 8.30
N THR A 223 1.22 -18.36 7.42
CA THR A 223 2.04 -18.29 6.20
C THR A 223 1.52 -17.15 5.32
N ASP A 224 2.41 -16.46 4.63
CA ASP A 224 2.08 -15.38 3.68
C ASP A 224 1.25 -14.24 4.30
N GLN A 225 1.67 -13.76 5.48
CA GLN A 225 0.94 -12.75 6.26
C GLN A 225 0.56 -11.53 5.42
N TYR A 226 1.54 -10.96 4.71
CA TYR A 226 1.31 -9.77 3.88
C TYR A 226 0.19 -9.98 2.85
N LEU A 227 0.19 -11.12 2.13
CA LEU A 227 -0.83 -11.41 1.13
C LEU A 227 -2.24 -11.50 1.74
N LYS A 228 -2.38 -12.23 2.85
CA LYS A 228 -3.67 -12.43 3.53
C LYS A 228 -4.21 -11.12 4.10
N TYR A 229 -3.36 -10.34 4.75
CA TYR A 229 -3.75 -9.05 5.31
C TYR A 229 -4.04 -8.00 4.22
N SER A 230 -3.31 -8.01 3.10
CA SER A 230 -3.66 -7.18 1.93
C SER A 230 -5.01 -7.58 1.32
N ALA A 231 -5.34 -8.87 1.28
CA ALA A 231 -6.66 -9.32 0.80
C ALA A 231 -7.80 -8.81 1.69
N TRP A 232 -7.59 -8.82 3.01
CA TRP A 232 -8.55 -8.22 3.94
C TRP A 232 -8.62 -6.70 3.84
N GLN A 233 -7.47 -6.04 3.71
CA GLN A 233 -7.39 -4.61 3.50
C GLN A 233 -8.22 -4.20 2.27
N LEU A 234 -8.10 -4.94 1.16
CA LEU A 234 -8.89 -4.72 -0.04
C LEU A 234 -10.40 -4.73 0.24
N ILE A 235 -10.90 -5.76 0.91
CA ILE A 235 -12.34 -5.88 1.21
C ILE A 235 -12.80 -4.73 2.11
N VAL A 236 -12.02 -4.41 3.14
CA VAL A 236 -12.32 -3.30 4.05
C VAL A 236 -12.36 -1.97 3.30
N ILE A 237 -11.40 -1.70 2.43
CA ILE A 237 -11.38 -0.47 1.63
C ILE A 237 -12.60 -0.42 0.70
N ILE A 238 -12.93 -1.51 0.00
CA ILE A 238 -14.09 -1.53 -0.88
C ILE A 238 -15.35 -1.15 -0.09
N LEU A 239 -15.53 -1.71 1.10
CA LEU A 239 -16.70 -1.45 1.96
C LEU A 239 -16.74 -0.03 2.54
N ILE A 240 -15.59 0.57 2.85
CA ILE A 240 -15.52 1.95 3.37
C ILE A 240 -15.89 2.98 2.29
N TYR A 241 -15.54 2.72 1.02
CA TYR A 241 -15.74 3.66 -0.08
C TYR A 241 -16.84 3.24 -1.06
N LEU A 242 -17.72 2.33 -0.63
CA LEU A 242 -18.95 1.96 -1.32
C LEU A 242 -20.06 2.98 -1.03
#